data_AF-A0A831NQH0-F1
#
_entry.id   AF-A0A831NQH0-F1
#
_cell.length_a   1.000
_cell.length_b   1.000
_cell.length_c   1.000
_cell.angle_alpha   90.00
_cell.angle_beta   90.00
_cell.angle_gamma   90.00
#
_symmetry.space_group_name_H-M   'P 1'
#
loop_
_entity.id
_entity.type
_entity.pdbx_description
1 polymer ?
#
loop_
_entity_poly.entity_id
_entity_poly.type
_entity_poly.pdbx_seq_one_letter_code
_entity_poly.pdbx_strand_id
1 'polypeptide(L)'
;MKKIPYGMSNFRAMREEGYLYVDKTMYIEKIENLNSKYLFFIRPRRFGKSLFLSTLENYYDINNEKDFEKLFSDLYIGKNPTKLKNSYIILKLNFSGLNTENKDQLKESFLLSVKNSINALLDRYEGIIENTEEIRKKIDQITDINAVIMTIINEVKKVGKKVYLIIDEYDHFANDIIAMGESEFYREIVRASGFVRDFYETLKIGTESVIDRIFITGISPIMLDDLTSGFNIALNVTMDLSLNEMLGFTEEEVVKILEEVGIEEKENLINNLRELYDGYKFNKNARTSVYNPDMVLYFLAQYKNTGGYPEYLIDDNVKTDYGRLNRLTMNEENKALLERIIKEEGIVAEIVTKFSFDRMYDEEYFISLLFYMGLLTIKDYRYNILELGIPNYVIKTMYWEYFGRKLKEENNIKYEMLEIAKAIWEMAFEGKIKNFIKFISEKVLKVLSNRDTIKFDEKYIKIILFSYLTMSNIYKPISEKETEGGYIDIYLEKDIRMPDVKYEWLIELKYVKKSDEKYIEEIIEKGKEQLKRYRESMQFKDKQNLKKALVVFIGKGDYKIFEE
;
A
#
# COMPACT_ATOMS: atom_id res chain seq x y z
N MET A 1 22.62 15.98 -12.25
CA MET A 1 21.27 15.38 -12.14
C MET A 1 21.42 13.89 -11.90
N LYS A 2 20.70 13.34 -10.92
CA LYS A 2 20.70 11.90 -10.60
C LYS A 2 19.74 11.13 -11.51
N LYS A 3 20.00 9.83 -11.70
CA LYS A 3 19.08 8.89 -12.36
C LYS A 3 17.98 8.46 -11.37
N ILE A 4 16.75 8.27 -11.85
CA ILE A 4 15.61 7.86 -11.01
C ILE A 4 15.61 6.32 -10.90
N PRO A 5 15.74 5.73 -9.69
CA PRO A 5 15.84 4.28 -9.50
C PRO A 5 14.45 3.62 -9.41
N TYR A 6 13.69 3.62 -10.49
CA TYR A 6 12.37 2.98 -10.49
C TYR A 6 12.51 1.44 -10.46
N GLY A 7 11.92 0.80 -9.45
CA GLY A 7 11.96 -0.66 -9.26
C GLY A 7 13.31 -1.23 -8.80
N MET A 8 14.30 -0.38 -8.46
CA MET A 8 15.64 -0.85 -8.09
C MET A 8 15.79 -1.03 -6.57
N SER A 9 16.25 -2.21 -6.15
CA SER A 9 16.41 -2.57 -4.73
C SER A 9 17.86 -2.90 -4.34
N ASN A 10 18.80 -2.88 -5.28
CA ASN A 10 20.21 -3.11 -5.01
C ASN A 10 20.89 -1.79 -4.58
N PHE A 11 21.20 -1.67 -3.28
CA PHE A 11 21.84 -0.48 -2.72
C PHE A 11 23.20 -0.19 -3.37
N ARG A 12 24.05 -1.22 -3.51
CA ARG A 12 25.39 -1.08 -4.09
C ARG A 12 25.33 -0.52 -5.52
N ALA A 13 24.49 -1.11 -6.37
CA ALA A 13 24.28 -0.60 -7.74
C ALA A 13 23.79 0.86 -7.73
N MET A 14 22.88 1.22 -6.80
CA MET A 14 22.38 2.59 -6.66
C MET A 14 23.47 3.59 -6.37
N ARG A 15 24.39 3.24 -5.47
CA ARG A 15 25.52 4.09 -5.09
C ARG A 15 26.55 4.19 -6.22
N GLU A 16 26.89 3.08 -6.84
CA GLU A 16 27.97 3.00 -7.84
C GLU A 16 27.58 3.59 -9.20
N GLU A 17 26.31 3.46 -9.61
CA GLU A 17 25.84 3.91 -10.92
C GLU A 17 25.24 5.33 -10.92
N GLY A 18 25.33 6.03 -9.78
CA GLY A 18 24.92 7.44 -9.65
C GLY A 18 23.40 7.67 -9.66
N TYR A 19 22.62 6.69 -9.19
CA TYR A 19 21.19 6.87 -8.98
C TYR A 19 20.91 7.77 -7.76
N LEU A 20 19.72 8.36 -7.76
CA LEU A 20 19.14 9.02 -6.59
C LEU A 20 19.03 8.02 -5.45
N TYR A 21 19.47 8.39 -4.26
CA TYR A 21 19.30 7.57 -3.04
C TYR A 21 18.94 8.50 -1.89
N VAL A 22 17.77 8.29 -1.30
CA VAL A 22 17.34 9.01 -0.10
C VAL A 22 17.97 8.33 1.11
N ASP A 23 18.80 9.07 1.85
CA ASP A 23 19.57 8.54 2.95
C ASP A 23 18.69 8.20 4.17
N LYS A 24 18.42 6.91 4.35
CA LYS A 24 17.75 6.33 5.53
C LYS A 24 18.73 5.63 6.48
N THR A 25 20.04 5.83 6.30
CA THR A 25 21.05 5.05 7.04
C THR A 25 21.12 5.39 8.54
N MET A 26 20.56 6.53 8.97
CA MET A 26 20.39 6.84 10.40
C MET A 26 19.54 5.83 11.16
N TYR A 27 18.66 5.11 10.45
CA TYR A 27 17.84 4.08 11.07
C TYR A 27 18.63 2.83 11.44
N ILE A 28 19.83 2.62 10.86
CA ILE A 28 20.73 1.53 11.26
C ILE A 28 21.13 1.69 12.73
N GLU A 29 21.63 2.87 13.10
CA GLU A 29 21.96 3.18 14.49
C GLU A 29 20.72 3.11 15.40
N LYS A 30 19.56 3.60 14.95
CA LYS A 30 18.31 3.53 15.74
C LYS A 30 17.91 2.09 16.03
N ILE A 31 17.89 1.21 15.01
CA ILE A 31 17.50 -0.20 15.20
C ILE A 31 18.54 -0.97 16.03
N GLU A 32 19.82 -0.60 15.96
CA GLU A 32 20.86 -1.17 16.81
C GLU A 32 20.64 -0.89 18.30
N ASN A 33 20.10 0.29 18.62
CA ASN A 33 19.86 0.79 19.96
C ASN A 33 18.48 0.43 20.54
N LEU A 34 17.66 -0.33 19.80
CA LEU A 34 16.41 -0.89 20.35
C LEU A 34 16.72 -1.99 21.37
N ASN A 35 15.78 -2.22 22.28
CA ASN A 35 15.90 -3.23 23.35
C ASN A 35 15.83 -4.69 22.86
N SER A 36 15.95 -4.93 21.55
CA SER A 36 15.94 -6.26 20.95
C SER A 36 16.92 -6.34 19.79
N LYS A 37 17.61 -7.48 19.67
CA LYS A 37 18.45 -7.83 18.51
C LYS A 37 17.67 -8.53 17.39
N TYR A 38 16.45 -8.96 17.68
CA TYR A 38 15.59 -9.74 16.79
C TYR A 38 14.36 -8.89 16.48
N LEU A 39 14.37 -8.30 15.30
CA LEU A 39 13.41 -7.29 14.90
C LEU A 39 12.50 -7.82 13.81
N PHE A 40 11.22 -7.53 13.99
CA PHE A 40 10.19 -7.76 13.01
C PHE A 40 9.62 -6.39 12.60
N PHE A 41 9.73 -6.05 11.32
CA PHE A 41 9.31 -4.76 10.79
C PHE A 41 8.62 -4.95 9.45
N ILE A 42 7.36 -4.51 9.34
CA ILE A 42 6.56 -4.66 8.12
C ILE A 42 6.10 -3.31 7.62
N ARG A 43 5.90 -3.20 6.32
CA ARG A 43 5.32 -2.03 5.66
C ARG A 43 4.52 -2.49 4.44
N PRO A 44 3.61 -1.66 3.91
CA PRO A 44 2.93 -1.96 2.65
C PRO A 44 3.93 -2.28 1.52
N ARG A 45 3.43 -2.92 0.46
CA ARG A 45 4.25 -3.17 -0.75
C ARG A 45 4.83 -1.86 -1.29
N ARG A 46 5.99 -1.97 -1.92
CA ARG A 46 6.66 -0.85 -2.60
C ARG A 46 7.08 0.33 -1.70
N PHE A 47 7.16 0.13 -0.38
CA PHE A 47 7.70 1.11 0.58
C PHE A 47 9.24 1.15 0.70
N GLY A 48 9.99 0.43 -0.14
CA GLY A 48 11.46 0.43 -0.09
C GLY A 48 12.09 -0.57 0.88
N LYS A 49 11.34 -1.58 1.35
CA LYS A 49 11.81 -2.64 2.26
C LYS A 49 13.08 -3.33 1.74
N SER A 50 13.04 -3.88 0.53
CA SER A 50 14.17 -4.63 -0.04
C SER A 50 15.40 -3.76 -0.29
N LEU A 51 15.23 -2.47 -0.58
CA LEU A 51 16.36 -1.51 -0.66
C LEU A 51 17.01 -1.29 0.70
N PHE A 52 16.21 -1.14 1.75
CA PHE A 52 16.72 -1.02 3.11
C PHE A 52 17.44 -2.31 3.54
N LEU A 53 16.89 -3.49 3.24
CA LEU A 53 17.58 -4.76 3.48
C LEU A 53 18.93 -4.85 2.74
N SER A 54 18.98 -4.41 1.47
CA SER A 54 20.24 -4.35 0.72
C SER A 54 21.22 -3.35 1.35
N THR A 55 20.73 -2.27 1.95
CA THR A 55 21.56 -1.31 2.70
C THR A 55 22.15 -1.97 3.96
N LEU A 56 21.33 -2.70 4.74
CA LEU A 56 21.80 -3.45 5.92
C LEU A 56 22.83 -4.51 5.54
N GLU A 57 22.54 -5.29 4.50
CA GLU A 57 23.45 -6.28 3.93
C GLU A 57 24.80 -5.63 3.59
N ASN A 58 24.80 -4.50 2.89
CA ASN A 58 26.06 -3.84 2.52
C ASN A 58 26.82 -3.25 3.72
N TYR A 59 26.11 -2.73 4.73
CA TYR A 59 26.72 -2.10 5.91
C TYR A 59 27.35 -3.12 6.88
N TYR A 60 26.68 -4.25 7.10
CA TYR A 60 27.08 -5.24 8.10
C TYR A 60 28.03 -6.31 7.57
N ASP A 61 28.06 -6.58 6.26
CA ASP A 61 28.86 -7.64 5.66
C ASP A 61 30.37 -7.39 5.84
N ILE A 62 31.07 -8.37 6.41
CA ILE A 62 32.54 -8.38 6.57
C ILE A 62 33.27 -8.21 5.24
N ASN A 63 32.72 -8.71 4.13
CA ASN A 63 33.37 -8.61 2.83
C ASN A 63 33.37 -7.18 2.26
N ASN A 64 32.55 -6.28 2.80
CA ASN A 64 32.42 -4.91 2.31
C ASN A 64 33.33 -3.90 3.03
N GLU A 65 34.25 -4.35 3.90
CA GLU A 65 35.15 -3.46 4.65
C GLU A 65 35.90 -2.49 3.73
N LYS A 66 36.43 -2.98 2.60
CA LYS A 66 37.19 -2.17 1.63
C LYS A 66 36.33 -1.19 0.84
N ASP A 67 35.04 -1.48 0.69
CA ASP A 67 34.09 -0.67 -0.06
C ASP A 67 33.30 0.31 0.81
N PHE A 68 33.50 0.28 2.13
CA PHE A 68 32.72 1.09 3.07
C PHE A 68 32.70 2.58 2.69
N GLU A 69 33.87 3.17 2.47
CA GLU A 69 34.00 4.59 2.12
C GLU A 69 33.29 4.91 0.79
N LYS A 70 33.40 4.03 -0.20
CA LYS A 70 32.75 4.19 -1.51
C LYS A 70 31.23 4.18 -1.38
N LEU A 71 30.68 3.35 -0.50
CA LEU A 71 29.24 3.14 -0.38
C LEU A 71 28.57 4.14 0.57
N PHE A 72 29.25 4.54 1.65
CA PHE A 72 28.60 5.21 2.78
C PHE A 72 29.17 6.60 3.15
N SER A 73 30.34 7.01 2.65
CA SER A 73 31.05 8.22 3.17
C SER A 73 30.23 9.51 3.24
N ASP A 74 29.32 9.74 2.29
CA ASP A 74 28.43 10.91 2.24
C ASP A 74 27.13 10.73 3.05
N LEU A 75 26.78 9.50 3.40
CA LEU A 75 25.58 9.13 4.15
C LEU A 75 25.78 9.29 5.67
N TYR A 76 24.67 9.34 6.41
CA TYR A 76 24.67 9.47 7.87
C TYR A 76 25.53 8.40 8.53
N ILE A 77 25.35 7.13 8.17
CA ILE A 77 26.06 6.02 8.84
C ILE A 77 27.54 5.94 8.44
N GLY A 78 27.93 6.50 7.29
CA GLY A 78 29.35 6.65 6.95
C GLY A 78 30.03 7.70 7.80
N LYS A 79 29.31 8.76 8.15
CA LYS A 79 29.77 9.81 9.08
C LYS A 79 29.68 9.37 10.55
N ASN A 80 28.78 8.45 10.87
CA ASN A 80 28.52 7.95 12.22
C ASN A 80 28.54 6.41 12.26
N PRO A 81 29.69 5.76 11.94
CA PRO A 81 29.75 4.31 11.92
C PRO A 81 29.59 3.72 13.32
N THR A 82 28.73 2.73 13.44
CA THR A 82 28.55 1.94 14.67
C THR A 82 29.66 0.90 14.84
N LYS A 83 29.75 0.30 16.02
CA LYS A 83 30.70 -0.79 16.30
C LYS A 83 30.45 -2.07 15.49
N LEU A 84 29.28 -2.16 14.85
CA LEU A 84 28.83 -3.33 14.10
C LEU A 84 29.07 -3.22 12.59
N LYS A 85 29.62 -2.09 12.14
CA LYS A 85 30.09 -1.91 10.77
C LYS A 85 30.94 -3.11 10.34
N ASN A 86 30.60 -3.72 9.20
CA ASN A 86 31.34 -4.81 8.57
C ASN A 86 31.72 -5.96 9.54
N SER A 87 30.84 -6.34 10.47
CA SER A 87 31.15 -7.32 11.53
C SER A 87 30.47 -8.69 11.38
N TYR A 88 29.65 -8.91 10.35
CA TYR A 88 28.83 -10.11 10.21
C TYR A 88 29.00 -10.87 8.88
N ILE A 89 28.79 -12.19 8.96
CA ILE A 89 28.37 -13.01 7.83
C ILE A 89 26.88 -12.77 7.61
N ILE A 90 26.47 -12.45 6.38
CA ILE A 90 25.06 -12.21 6.05
C ILE A 90 24.42 -13.49 5.55
N LEU A 91 23.36 -13.93 6.22
CA LEU A 91 22.43 -14.91 5.70
C LEU A 91 21.14 -14.20 5.32
N LYS A 92 20.83 -14.18 4.02
CA LYS A 92 19.61 -13.55 3.50
C LYS A 92 18.69 -14.61 2.94
N LEU A 93 17.48 -14.67 3.47
CA LEU A 93 16.41 -15.56 3.02
C LEU A 93 15.32 -14.71 2.37
N ASN A 94 14.80 -15.18 1.23
CA ASN A 94 13.69 -14.54 0.54
C ASN A 94 12.64 -15.62 0.23
N PHE A 95 11.43 -15.42 0.75
CA PHE A 95 10.32 -16.36 0.59
C PHE A 95 9.26 -15.89 -0.42
N SER A 96 9.61 -14.96 -1.31
CA SER A 96 8.83 -14.66 -2.50
C SER A 96 8.84 -15.84 -3.48
N GLY A 97 7.72 -16.05 -4.19
CA GLY A 97 7.64 -17.05 -5.27
C GLY A 97 7.67 -18.51 -4.82
N LEU A 98 7.39 -18.80 -3.55
CA LEU A 98 7.17 -20.17 -3.09
C LEU A 98 5.92 -20.78 -3.74
N ASN A 99 5.95 -22.09 -3.96
CA ASN A 99 4.82 -22.79 -4.57
C ASN A 99 3.78 -23.11 -3.49
N THR A 100 2.60 -22.49 -3.57
CA THR A 100 1.50 -22.66 -2.60
C THR A 100 0.35 -23.50 -3.15
N GLU A 101 0.54 -24.36 -4.16
CA GLU A 101 -0.54 -25.22 -4.67
C GLU A 101 -0.99 -26.26 -3.64
N ASN A 102 -0.04 -26.80 -2.86
CA ASN A 102 -0.30 -27.73 -1.76
C ASN A 102 0.88 -27.78 -0.79
N LYS A 103 0.70 -28.52 0.31
CA LYS A 103 1.67 -28.66 1.40
C LYS A 103 3.02 -29.23 0.99
N ASP A 104 3.04 -30.29 0.19
CA ASP A 104 4.29 -30.95 -0.16
C ASP A 104 5.12 -30.07 -1.10
N GLN A 105 4.48 -29.44 -2.08
CA GLN A 105 5.15 -28.48 -2.97
C GLN A 105 5.63 -27.23 -2.23
N LEU A 106 4.87 -26.74 -1.26
CA LEU A 106 5.30 -25.61 -0.43
C LEU A 106 6.52 -25.99 0.43
N LYS A 107 6.48 -27.16 1.06
CA LYS A 107 7.60 -27.67 1.86
C LYS A 107 8.86 -27.83 1.00
N GLU A 108 8.73 -28.39 -0.19
CA GLU A 108 9.84 -28.58 -1.13
C GLU A 108 10.43 -27.24 -1.59
N SER A 109 9.58 -26.32 -2.06
CA SER A 109 10.04 -25.00 -2.53
C SER A 109 10.63 -24.15 -1.39
N PHE A 110 10.11 -24.27 -0.17
CA PHE A 110 10.66 -23.61 1.02
C PHE A 110 12.06 -24.14 1.36
N LEU A 111 12.22 -25.46 1.41
CA LEU A 111 13.53 -26.09 1.65
C LEU A 111 14.54 -25.70 0.57
N LEU A 112 14.12 -25.72 -0.70
CA LEU A 112 14.96 -25.34 -1.83
C LEU A 112 15.41 -23.87 -1.73
N SER A 113 14.50 -22.95 -1.36
CA SER A 113 14.84 -21.53 -1.15
C SER A 113 15.91 -21.36 -0.06
N VAL A 114 15.78 -22.07 1.06
CA VAL A 114 16.77 -22.05 2.15
C VAL A 114 18.12 -22.61 1.70
N LYS A 115 18.13 -23.77 1.02
CA LYS A 115 19.38 -24.36 0.48
C LYS A 115 20.07 -23.42 -0.50
N ASN A 116 19.34 -22.83 -1.43
CA ASN A 116 19.88 -21.88 -2.41
C ASN A 116 20.50 -20.67 -1.71
N SER A 117 19.85 -20.14 -0.67
CA SER A 117 20.35 -19.01 0.11
C SER A 117 21.64 -19.35 0.87
N ILE A 118 21.72 -20.58 1.43
CA ILE A 118 22.95 -21.05 2.09
C ILE A 118 24.06 -21.30 1.09
N ASN A 119 23.75 -21.88 -0.08
CA ASN A 119 24.73 -22.08 -1.15
C ASN A 119 25.31 -20.74 -1.61
N ALA A 120 24.48 -19.71 -1.78
CA ALA A 120 24.94 -18.36 -2.09
C ALA A 120 25.78 -17.71 -0.97
N LEU A 121 25.50 -18.04 0.31
CA LEU A 121 26.36 -17.66 1.43
C LEU A 121 27.72 -18.35 1.35
N LEU A 122 27.75 -19.67 1.09
CA LEU A 122 29.01 -20.41 0.94
C LEU A 122 29.86 -19.84 -0.19
N ASP A 123 29.25 -19.52 -1.34
CA ASP A 123 29.91 -18.83 -2.46
C ASP A 123 30.52 -17.49 -2.03
N ARG A 124 29.75 -16.69 -1.29
CA ARG A 124 30.17 -15.36 -0.84
C ARG A 124 31.33 -15.41 0.16
N TYR A 125 31.41 -16.45 0.97
CA TYR A 125 32.34 -16.55 2.10
C TYR A 125 33.37 -17.68 1.95
N GLU A 126 33.66 -18.16 0.74
CA GLU A 126 34.65 -19.22 0.46
C GLU A 126 36.05 -18.93 1.03
N GLY A 127 36.46 -17.66 1.12
CA GLY A 127 37.73 -17.26 1.74
C GLY A 127 37.73 -17.25 3.28
N ILE A 128 36.59 -17.53 3.92
CA ILE A 128 36.39 -17.44 5.37
C ILE A 128 35.88 -18.78 5.92
N ILE A 129 34.92 -19.39 5.24
CA ILE A 129 34.40 -20.73 5.55
C ILE A 129 35.18 -21.73 4.72
N GLU A 130 35.89 -22.64 5.39
CA GLU A 130 36.68 -23.68 4.72
C GLU A 130 35.79 -24.80 4.16
N ASN A 131 36.23 -25.46 3.09
CA ASN A 131 35.58 -26.64 2.49
C ASN A 131 34.12 -26.41 2.04
N THR A 132 33.81 -25.23 1.51
CA THR A 132 32.47 -24.83 1.04
C THR A 132 31.84 -25.84 0.08
N GLU A 133 32.59 -26.40 -0.85
CA GLU A 133 32.10 -27.38 -1.83
C GLU A 133 31.68 -28.71 -1.20
N GLU A 134 32.37 -29.16 -0.14
CA GLU A 134 31.97 -30.36 0.61
C GLU A 134 30.72 -30.09 1.46
N ILE A 135 30.65 -28.90 2.08
CA ILE A 135 29.49 -28.45 2.84
C ILE A 135 28.26 -28.36 1.93
N ARG A 136 28.40 -27.79 0.72
CA ARG A 136 27.34 -27.70 -0.29
C ARG A 136 26.78 -29.09 -0.62
N LYS A 137 27.64 -30.03 -1.00
CA LYS A 137 27.24 -31.41 -1.30
C LYS A 137 26.50 -32.08 -0.14
N LYS A 138 26.93 -31.83 1.10
CA LYS A 138 26.26 -32.33 2.29
C LYS A 138 24.87 -31.70 2.45
N ILE A 139 24.75 -30.38 2.32
CA ILE A 139 23.47 -29.64 2.45
C ILE A 139 22.46 -30.08 1.40
N ASP A 140 22.90 -30.25 0.16
CA ASP A 140 22.02 -30.63 -0.94
C ASP A 140 21.35 -32.00 -0.71
N GLN A 141 22.01 -32.91 0.01
CA GLN A 141 21.49 -34.24 0.37
C GLN A 141 20.52 -34.24 1.56
N ILE A 142 20.49 -33.21 2.38
CA ILE A 142 19.64 -33.15 3.58
C ILE A 142 18.22 -32.78 3.19
N THR A 143 17.22 -33.54 3.64
CA THR A 143 15.79 -33.24 3.42
C THR A 143 15.12 -32.55 4.60
N ASP A 144 15.73 -32.62 5.78
CA ASP A 144 15.26 -31.95 6.98
C ASP A 144 15.80 -30.51 7.07
N ILE A 145 14.91 -29.53 7.16
CA ILE A 145 15.27 -28.12 7.18
C ILE A 145 16.08 -27.73 8.42
N ASN A 146 15.78 -28.37 9.56
CA ASN A 146 16.48 -28.09 10.81
C ASN A 146 17.95 -28.51 10.69
N ALA A 147 18.20 -29.71 10.15
CA ALA A 147 19.54 -30.19 9.87
C ALA A 147 20.30 -29.32 8.85
N VAL A 148 19.63 -28.75 7.84
CA VAL A 148 20.23 -27.79 6.90
C VAL A 148 20.72 -26.54 7.64
N ILE A 149 19.85 -25.89 8.41
CA ILE A 149 20.17 -24.65 9.15
C ILE A 149 21.24 -24.91 10.22
N MET A 150 21.13 -26.00 10.98
CA MET A 150 22.11 -26.36 12.00
C MET A 150 23.48 -26.67 11.40
N THR A 151 23.54 -27.24 10.18
CA THR A 151 24.81 -27.46 9.49
C THR A 151 25.52 -26.14 9.24
N ILE A 152 24.85 -25.15 8.62
CA ILE A 152 25.51 -23.86 8.35
C ILE A 152 25.86 -23.09 9.62
N ILE A 153 25.01 -23.15 10.66
CA ILE A 153 25.31 -22.55 11.98
C ILE A 153 26.61 -23.13 12.54
N ASN A 154 26.79 -24.45 12.47
CA ASN A 154 27.99 -25.11 12.98
C ASN A 154 29.24 -24.75 12.17
N GLU A 155 29.14 -24.65 10.84
CA GLU A 155 30.28 -24.23 10.01
C GLU A 155 30.70 -22.78 10.29
N VAL A 156 29.73 -21.87 10.44
CA VAL A 156 30.04 -20.48 10.85
C VAL A 156 30.62 -20.41 12.27
N LYS A 157 30.18 -21.29 13.17
CA LYS A 157 30.71 -21.35 14.54
C LYS A 157 32.19 -21.71 14.57
N LYS A 158 32.65 -22.63 13.71
CA LYS A 158 34.06 -23.05 13.63
C LYS A 158 35.01 -21.89 13.30
N VAL A 159 34.55 -20.94 12.50
CA VAL A 159 35.35 -19.78 12.07
C VAL A 159 35.23 -18.57 13.02
N GLY A 160 34.51 -18.73 14.14
CA GLY A 160 34.39 -17.71 15.18
C GLY A 160 33.67 -16.43 14.75
N LYS A 161 32.88 -16.47 13.67
CA LYS A 161 32.11 -15.33 13.16
C LYS A 161 30.67 -15.37 13.66
N LYS A 162 29.98 -14.23 13.52
CA LYS A 162 28.56 -14.06 13.83
C LYS A 162 27.76 -13.86 12.56
N VAL A 163 26.50 -14.28 12.59
CA VAL A 163 25.54 -14.15 11.49
C VAL A 163 24.57 -13.02 11.79
N TYR A 164 24.37 -12.15 10.79
CA TYR A 164 23.19 -11.31 10.70
C TYR A 164 22.22 -11.99 9.73
N LEU A 165 21.08 -12.43 10.26
CA LEU A 165 20.04 -13.07 9.45
C LEU A 165 19.01 -12.03 8.99
N ILE A 166 18.76 -11.98 7.69
CA ILE A 166 17.75 -11.14 7.07
C ILE A 166 16.71 -12.06 6.41
N ILE A 167 15.44 -11.82 6.69
CA ILE A 167 14.32 -12.55 6.08
C ILE A 167 13.40 -11.55 5.40
N ASP A 168 13.32 -11.60 4.07
CA ASP A 168 12.38 -10.82 3.25
C ASP A 168 11.16 -11.67 2.87
N GLU A 169 10.02 -11.00 2.65
CA GLU A 169 8.77 -11.62 2.18
C GLU A 169 8.32 -12.82 3.06
N TYR A 170 8.53 -12.73 4.37
CA TYR A 170 8.31 -13.85 5.31
C TYR A 170 6.87 -14.39 5.32
N ASP A 171 5.91 -13.53 4.98
CA ASP A 171 4.47 -13.76 4.97
C ASP A 171 3.91 -14.00 3.57
N HIS A 172 4.74 -14.01 2.51
CA HIS A 172 4.23 -14.07 1.14
C HIS A 172 3.35 -15.31 0.90
N PHE A 173 3.86 -16.50 1.21
CA PHE A 173 3.10 -17.75 1.09
C PHE A 173 1.85 -17.76 1.97
N ALA A 174 1.92 -17.19 3.17
CA ALA A 174 0.80 -17.14 4.10
C ALA A 174 -0.34 -16.25 3.57
N ASN A 175 0.00 -15.08 3.02
CA ASN A 175 -0.96 -14.19 2.37
C ASN A 175 -1.62 -14.88 1.17
N ASP A 176 -0.86 -15.64 0.37
CA ASP A 176 -1.41 -16.34 -0.79
C ASP A 176 -2.38 -17.45 -0.39
N ILE A 177 -2.06 -18.24 0.65
CA ILE A 177 -2.93 -19.29 1.20
C ILE A 177 -4.22 -18.70 1.79
N ILE A 178 -4.12 -17.59 2.54
CA ILE A 178 -5.30 -16.87 3.04
C ILE A 178 -6.18 -16.40 1.90
N ALA A 179 -5.57 -15.86 0.84
CA ALA A 179 -6.29 -15.39 -0.31
C ALA A 179 -6.98 -16.53 -1.09
N MET A 180 -6.52 -17.78 -0.98
CA MET A 180 -7.20 -18.96 -1.54
C MET A 180 -8.34 -19.47 -0.65
N GLY A 181 -8.46 -19.00 0.60
CA GLY A 181 -9.47 -19.45 1.56
C GLY A 181 -9.20 -20.83 2.17
N GLU A 182 -7.98 -21.36 2.02
CA GLU A 182 -7.64 -22.73 2.43
C GLU A 182 -7.19 -22.82 3.90
N SER A 183 -8.16 -22.73 4.81
CA SER A 183 -7.90 -22.73 6.25
C SER A 183 -7.24 -23.99 6.80
N GLU A 184 -7.54 -25.14 6.21
CA GLU A 184 -6.97 -26.41 6.63
C GLU A 184 -5.51 -26.52 6.20
N PHE A 185 -5.22 -26.17 4.94
CA PHE A 185 -3.86 -26.10 4.42
C PHE A 185 -2.98 -25.19 5.28
N TYR A 186 -3.48 -23.99 5.60
CA TYR A 186 -2.79 -23.06 6.48
C TYR A 186 -2.44 -23.67 7.85
N ARG A 187 -3.44 -24.30 8.50
CA ARG A 187 -3.25 -24.88 9.84
C ARG A 187 -2.20 -25.98 9.82
N GLU A 188 -2.15 -26.80 8.77
CA GLU A 188 -1.19 -27.89 8.64
C GLU A 188 0.27 -27.44 8.48
N ILE A 189 0.52 -26.25 7.91
CA ILE A 189 1.88 -25.76 7.64
C ILE A 189 2.47 -24.91 8.76
N VAL A 190 1.62 -24.21 9.54
CA VAL A 190 2.08 -23.23 10.54
C VAL A 190 1.80 -23.69 11.97
N ARG A 191 0.81 -24.56 12.23
CA ARG A 191 0.54 -25.06 13.60
C ARG A 191 1.41 -26.24 13.99
N ALA A 192 1.60 -26.40 15.31
CA ALA A 192 2.12 -27.49 16.16
C ALA A 192 3.12 -28.55 15.64
N SER A 193 3.11 -28.90 14.36
CA SER A 193 3.99 -29.86 13.67
C SER A 193 4.34 -29.44 12.24
N GLY A 194 4.20 -28.15 11.93
CA GLY A 194 4.43 -27.59 10.60
C GLY A 194 5.89 -27.17 10.38
N PHE A 195 6.42 -27.42 9.17
CA PHE A 195 7.83 -27.18 8.83
C PHE A 195 8.25 -25.69 8.95
N VAL A 196 7.30 -24.74 8.83
CA VAL A 196 7.59 -23.31 9.03
C VAL A 196 7.94 -23.04 10.48
N ARG A 197 7.18 -23.64 11.42
CA ARG A 197 7.44 -23.51 12.85
C ARG A 197 8.79 -24.12 13.22
N ASP A 198 9.07 -25.33 12.73
CA ASP A 198 10.34 -26.04 12.96
C ASP A 198 11.55 -25.20 12.50
N PHE A 199 11.42 -24.57 11.33
CA PHE A 199 12.42 -23.65 10.80
C PHE A 199 12.70 -22.48 11.77
N TYR A 200 11.66 -21.81 12.24
CA TYR A 200 11.80 -20.68 13.17
C TYR A 200 12.30 -21.12 14.57
N GLU A 201 11.89 -22.28 15.08
CA GLU A 201 12.45 -22.88 16.30
C GLU A 201 13.96 -23.12 16.15
N THR A 202 14.39 -23.62 15.00
CA THR A 202 15.82 -23.83 14.71
C THR A 202 16.58 -22.50 14.64
N LEU A 203 15.99 -21.44 14.08
CA LEU A 203 16.60 -20.10 14.12
C LEU A 203 16.78 -19.60 15.55
N LYS A 204 15.79 -19.83 16.44
CA LYS A 204 15.88 -19.49 17.87
C LYS A 204 17.07 -20.19 18.53
N ILE A 205 17.25 -21.50 18.28
CA ILE A 205 18.42 -22.24 18.77
C ILE A 205 19.72 -21.62 18.23
N GLY A 206 19.73 -21.21 16.96
CA GLY A 206 20.85 -20.50 16.35
C GLY A 206 21.20 -19.19 17.05
N THR A 207 20.23 -18.50 17.66
CA THR A 207 20.47 -17.24 18.40
C THR A 207 21.25 -17.43 19.70
N GLU A 208 21.27 -18.63 20.25
CA GLU A 208 22.09 -18.98 21.42
C GLU A 208 23.58 -19.16 21.04
N SER A 209 23.91 -19.12 19.74
CA SER A 209 25.25 -19.40 19.23
C SER A 209 25.80 -18.31 18.31
N VAL A 210 25.60 -18.43 16.99
CA VAL A 210 26.21 -17.57 15.97
C VAL A 210 25.26 -16.52 15.43
N ILE A 211 23.94 -16.73 15.46
CA ILE A 211 22.98 -15.74 14.97
C ILE A 211 22.86 -14.64 16.01
N ASP A 212 23.50 -13.50 15.76
CA ASP A 212 23.53 -12.40 16.74
C ASP A 212 22.38 -11.41 16.53
N ARG A 213 21.97 -11.20 15.28
CA ARG A 213 20.89 -10.28 14.91
C ARG A 213 19.99 -10.87 13.84
N ILE A 214 18.71 -10.53 13.91
CA ILE A 214 17.69 -10.97 12.96
C ILE A 214 16.84 -9.76 12.56
N PHE A 215 16.63 -9.56 11.26
CA PHE A 215 15.70 -8.57 10.73
C PHE A 215 14.72 -9.26 9.76
N ILE A 216 13.45 -9.32 10.16
CA ILE A 216 12.37 -9.95 9.39
C ILE A 216 11.46 -8.85 8.87
N THR A 217 11.09 -8.95 7.59
CA THR A 217 10.16 -8.03 6.96
C THR A 217 9.20 -8.72 6.00
N GLY A 218 8.09 -8.03 5.73
CA GLY A 218 6.93 -8.53 5.01
C GLY A 218 5.89 -7.43 4.80
N ILE A 219 4.64 -7.82 4.60
CA ILE A 219 3.51 -6.89 4.41
C ILE A 219 2.60 -6.87 5.63
N SER A 220 2.17 -8.03 6.10
CA SER A 220 1.21 -8.20 7.17
C SER A 220 1.86 -8.93 8.35
N PRO A 221 1.36 -8.82 9.60
CA PRO A 221 1.88 -9.57 10.75
C PRO A 221 1.21 -10.93 10.89
N ILE A 222 0.71 -11.48 9.77
CA ILE A 222 0.11 -12.81 9.74
C ILE A 222 1.20 -13.82 10.10
N MET A 223 0.84 -14.86 10.83
CA MET A 223 1.73 -15.84 11.45
C MET A 223 2.35 -15.39 12.76
N LEU A 224 2.38 -14.11 13.13
CA LEU A 224 3.16 -13.70 14.32
C LEU A 224 2.72 -14.44 15.58
N ASP A 225 1.41 -14.59 15.82
CA ASP A 225 0.92 -15.36 16.97
C ASP A 225 1.20 -16.85 16.83
N ASP A 226 0.97 -17.44 15.66
CA ASP A 226 1.20 -18.86 15.45
C ASP A 226 2.71 -19.22 15.53
N LEU A 227 3.58 -18.29 15.10
CA LEU A 227 5.05 -18.33 15.26
C LEU A 227 5.49 -18.01 16.69
N THR A 228 4.71 -17.34 17.53
CA THR A 228 5.16 -17.04 18.91
C THR A 228 5.40 -18.30 19.74
N SER A 229 4.81 -19.45 19.40
CA SER A 229 5.19 -20.70 20.07
C SER A 229 6.61 -21.18 19.71
N GLY A 230 7.08 -20.93 18.47
CA GLY A 230 8.40 -21.34 18.00
C GLY A 230 9.50 -20.25 18.06
N PHE A 231 9.12 -18.97 18.01
CA PHE A 231 10.04 -17.83 17.85
C PHE A 231 9.53 -16.55 18.55
N ASN A 232 9.09 -16.67 19.81
CA ASN A 232 8.67 -15.55 20.67
C ASN A 232 9.74 -14.52 21.05
N ILE A 233 10.94 -14.59 20.48
CA ILE A 233 12.04 -13.68 20.81
C ILE A 233 12.05 -12.40 19.96
N ALA A 234 11.30 -12.38 18.85
CA ALA A 234 11.24 -11.25 17.94
C ALA A 234 10.35 -10.12 18.48
N LEU A 235 10.86 -8.89 18.44
CA LEU A 235 10.11 -7.69 18.77
C LEU A 235 9.47 -7.12 17.50
N ASN A 236 8.14 -7.02 17.48
CA ASN A 236 7.43 -6.31 16.41
C ASN A 236 7.57 -4.79 16.63
N VAL A 237 8.36 -4.15 15.78
CA VAL A 237 8.66 -2.71 15.82
C VAL A 237 7.95 -1.94 14.71
N THR A 238 6.98 -2.57 14.03
CA THR A 238 6.28 -1.96 12.88
C THR A 238 5.61 -0.63 13.22
N MET A 239 4.98 -0.54 14.39
CA MET A 239 4.34 0.69 14.87
C MET A 239 5.20 1.44 15.88
N ASP A 240 6.51 1.24 15.92
CA ASP A 240 7.38 2.05 16.77
C ASP A 240 7.43 3.49 16.24
N LEU A 241 7.17 4.47 17.12
CA LEU A 241 7.14 5.89 16.75
C LEU A 241 8.47 6.34 16.13
N SER A 242 9.60 5.87 16.66
CA SER A 242 10.94 6.25 16.20
C SER A 242 11.26 5.75 14.79
N LEU A 243 10.50 4.77 14.29
CA LEU A 243 10.64 4.12 13.00
C LEU A 243 9.52 4.49 12.00
N ASN A 244 8.62 5.42 12.35
CA ASN A 244 7.51 5.83 11.47
C ASN A 244 8.01 6.22 10.07
N GLU A 245 9.08 7.00 10.02
CA GLU A 245 9.69 7.57 8.80
C GLU A 245 10.86 6.73 8.25
N MET A 246 11.12 5.53 8.81
CA MET A 246 12.24 4.68 8.39
C MET A 246 12.13 4.31 6.91
N LEU A 247 10.91 3.99 6.48
CA LEU A 247 10.56 3.72 5.10
C LEU A 247 9.46 4.70 4.67
N GLY A 248 9.38 5.00 3.37
CA GLY A 248 8.61 6.15 2.88
C GLY A 248 9.48 7.38 2.70
N PHE A 249 8.98 8.37 1.96
CA PHE A 249 9.62 9.68 1.85
C PHE A 249 8.88 10.70 2.71
N THR A 250 9.59 11.54 3.46
CA THR A 250 8.98 12.74 4.04
C THR A 250 8.80 13.82 2.98
N GLU A 251 8.01 14.85 3.25
CA GLU A 251 7.85 15.96 2.32
C GLU A 251 9.19 16.65 2.02
N GLU A 252 10.04 16.84 3.03
CA GLU A 252 11.38 17.42 2.85
C GLU A 252 12.27 16.55 1.96
N GLU A 253 12.14 15.23 2.05
CA GLU A 253 12.85 14.30 1.17
C GLU A 253 12.31 14.38 -0.26
N VAL A 254 10.99 14.46 -0.45
CA VAL A 254 10.39 14.66 -1.79
C VAL A 254 10.88 15.97 -2.41
N VAL A 255 10.95 17.06 -1.64
CA VAL A 255 11.50 18.34 -2.12
C VAL A 255 12.94 18.15 -2.62
N LYS A 256 13.81 17.51 -1.83
CA LYS A 256 15.21 17.22 -2.20
C LYS A 256 15.30 16.36 -3.47
N ILE A 257 14.45 15.34 -3.57
CA ILE A 257 14.38 14.48 -4.76
C ILE A 257 14.11 15.31 -6.01
N LEU A 258 13.14 16.24 -5.97
CA LEU A 258 12.84 17.12 -7.11
C LEU A 258 14.05 17.96 -7.52
N GLU A 259 14.86 18.42 -6.57
CA GLU A 259 16.09 19.18 -6.88
C GLU A 259 17.15 18.29 -7.54
N GLU A 260 17.38 17.10 -6.99
CA GLU A 260 18.41 16.18 -7.50
C GLU A 260 18.12 15.64 -8.89
N VAL A 261 16.82 15.49 -9.24
CA VAL A 261 16.38 15.03 -10.55
C VAL A 261 16.24 16.16 -11.58
N GLY A 262 16.28 17.42 -11.13
CA GLY A 262 16.29 18.63 -11.96
C GLY A 262 14.90 19.17 -12.33
N ILE A 263 13.92 19.11 -11.43
CA ILE A 263 12.57 19.68 -11.65
C ILE A 263 12.52 21.12 -11.12
N GLU A 264 12.14 22.07 -11.98
CA GLU A 264 12.11 23.51 -11.67
C GLU A 264 10.80 23.94 -10.99
N GLU A 265 9.64 23.46 -11.45
CA GLU A 265 8.31 23.81 -10.89
C GLU A 265 7.97 23.01 -9.61
N LYS A 266 8.71 23.26 -8.53
CA LYS A 266 8.62 22.46 -7.30
C LYS A 266 7.29 22.62 -6.56
N GLU A 267 6.82 23.85 -6.34
CA GLU A 267 5.68 24.11 -5.44
C GLU A 267 4.37 23.45 -5.90
N ASN A 268 4.02 23.64 -7.18
CA ASN A 268 2.82 23.02 -7.75
C ASN A 268 2.93 21.49 -7.72
N LEU A 269 4.10 20.95 -8.07
CA LEU A 269 4.30 19.50 -8.12
C LEU A 269 4.25 18.86 -6.74
N ILE A 270 4.82 19.50 -5.72
CA ILE A 270 4.77 19.01 -4.33
C ILE A 270 3.33 18.94 -3.85
N ASN A 271 2.51 19.97 -4.10
CA ASN A 271 1.09 19.95 -3.73
C ASN A 271 0.35 18.79 -4.39
N ASN A 272 0.61 18.52 -5.67
CA ASN A 272 0.02 17.40 -6.39
C ASN A 272 0.50 16.05 -5.84
N LEU A 273 1.82 15.88 -5.64
CA LEU A 273 2.37 14.66 -5.06
C LEU A 273 1.81 14.40 -3.66
N ARG A 274 1.59 15.45 -2.86
CA ARG A 274 1.00 15.33 -1.51
C ARG A 274 -0.41 14.75 -1.59
N GLU A 275 -1.25 15.30 -2.45
CA GLU A 275 -2.62 14.81 -2.63
C GLU A 275 -2.67 13.39 -3.20
N LEU A 276 -1.74 13.06 -4.11
CA LEU A 276 -1.71 11.78 -4.81
C LEU A 276 -1.10 10.65 -3.99
N TYR A 277 -0.03 10.90 -3.23
CA TYR A 277 0.84 9.83 -2.71
C TYR A 277 1.27 9.96 -1.24
N ASP A 278 1.01 11.08 -0.56
CA ASP A 278 1.25 11.22 0.88
C ASP A 278 0.12 10.58 1.73
N GLY A 279 0.22 10.71 3.04
CA GLY A 279 -0.87 10.46 3.98
C GLY A 279 -0.63 9.26 4.90
N TYR A 280 0.46 8.52 4.70
CA TYR A 280 0.72 7.30 5.46
C TYR A 280 1.34 7.59 6.82
N LYS A 281 0.65 7.20 7.89
CA LYS A 281 1.15 7.14 9.28
C LYS A 281 1.06 5.71 9.81
N PHE A 282 2.13 5.26 10.46
CA PHE A 282 2.25 3.90 11.00
C PHE A 282 2.24 3.86 12.54
N ASN A 283 2.26 5.02 13.20
CA ASN A 283 2.09 5.14 14.64
C ASN A 283 1.06 6.24 14.94
N LYS A 284 0.20 6.00 15.93
CA LYS A 284 -0.88 6.92 16.32
C LYS A 284 -0.42 8.28 16.86
N ASN A 285 0.81 8.35 17.36
CA ASN A 285 1.46 9.57 17.86
C ASN A 285 2.39 10.20 16.81
N ALA A 286 2.42 9.68 15.57
CA ALA A 286 3.24 10.25 14.51
C ALA A 286 2.71 11.62 14.06
N ARG A 287 3.61 12.60 14.04
CA ARG A 287 3.32 13.95 13.54
C ARG A 287 3.43 14.01 12.03
N THR A 288 4.41 13.31 11.48
CA THR A 288 4.76 13.28 10.06
C THR A 288 4.06 12.11 9.37
N SER A 289 3.41 12.36 8.23
CA SER A 289 3.08 11.34 7.24
C SER A 289 4.24 11.12 6.28
N VAL A 290 4.24 9.98 5.60
CA VAL A 290 5.20 9.70 4.54
C VAL A 290 4.49 9.38 3.23
N TYR A 291 5.18 9.65 2.13
CA TYR A 291 4.79 9.32 0.78
C TYR A 291 5.18 7.88 0.45
N ASN A 292 4.40 7.23 -0.41
CA ASN A 292 4.81 5.97 -1.03
C ASN A 292 5.99 6.22 -2.00
N PRO A 293 7.20 5.67 -1.73
CA PRO A 293 8.41 5.95 -2.52
C PRO A 293 8.29 5.55 -3.98
N ASP A 294 7.81 4.34 -4.26
CA ASP A 294 7.74 3.79 -5.61
C ASP A 294 6.77 4.59 -6.47
N MET A 295 5.66 5.04 -5.90
CA MET A 295 4.68 5.88 -6.60
C MET A 295 5.23 7.27 -6.94
N VAL A 296 5.98 7.88 -6.02
CA VAL A 296 6.70 9.15 -6.30
C VAL A 296 7.76 8.94 -7.39
N LEU A 297 8.56 7.88 -7.30
CA LEU A 297 9.60 7.60 -8.29
C LEU A 297 9.01 7.26 -9.67
N TYR A 298 7.92 6.50 -9.71
CA TYR A 298 7.15 6.21 -10.93
C TYR A 298 6.66 7.50 -11.58
N PHE A 299 6.00 8.35 -10.78
CA PHE A 299 5.50 9.64 -11.25
C PHE A 299 6.63 10.46 -11.86
N LEU A 300 7.75 10.61 -11.16
CA LEU A 300 8.87 11.43 -11.62
C LEU A 300 9.57 10.85 -12.85
N ALA A 301 9.68 9.52 -12.95
CA ALA A 301 10.24 8.85 -14.11
C ALA A 301 9.39 9.14 -15.36
N GLN A 302 8.07 8.99 -15.26
CA GLN A 302 7.15 9.32 -16.34
C GLN A 302 7.18 10.81 -16.67
N TYR A 303 7.15 11.66 -15.64
CA TYR A 303 7.17 13.12 -15.79
C TYR A 303 8.38 13.60 -16.57
N LYS A 304 9.56 13.04 -16.27
CA LYS A 304 10.80 13.37 -16.98
C LYS A 304 10.84 12.81 -18.41
N ASN A 305 10.23 11.65 -18.64
CA ASN A 305 10.24 11.00 -19.96
C ASN A 305 9.26 11.64 -20.96
N THR A 306 8.09 12.07 -20.49
CA THR A 306 7.02 12.62 -21.35
C THR A 306 6.97 14.14 -21.34
N GLY A 307 7.62 14.79 -20.37
CA GLY A 307 7.52 16.24 -20.16
C GLY A 307 6.20 16.67 -19.50
N GLY A 308 5.44 15.73 -18.94
CA GLY A 308 4.14 16.00 -18.32
C GLY A 308 3.68 14.89 -17.39
N TYR A 309 2.49 15.03 -16.80
CA TYR A 309 1.97 14.06 -15.83
C TYR A 309 1.86 12.65 -16.43
N PRO A 310 2.04 11.57 -15.62
CA PRO A 310 1.89 10.21 -16.11
C PRO A 310 0.46 9.97 -16.60
N GLU A 311 0.30 9.19 -17.67
CA GLU A 311 -1.02 8.84 -18.21
C GLU A 311 -1.89 8.15 -17.15
N TYR A 312 -1.29 7.25 -16.36
CA TYR A 312 -1.92 6.59 -15.21
C TYR A 312 -1.25 7.05 -13.93
N LEU A 313 -2.03 7.40 -12.90
CA LEU A 313 -1.49 7.86 -11.62
C LEU A 313 -1.02 6.71 -10.71
N ILE A 314 -1.28 5.47 -11.09
CA ILE A 314 -0.89 4.26 -10.35
C ILE A 314 -0.08 3.33 -11.24
N ASP A 315 1.02 2.82 -10.69
CA ASP A 315 1.79 1.77 -11.33
C ASP A 315 0.98 0.45 -11.38
N ASP A 316 1.01 -0.22 -12.53
CA ASP A 316 0.36 -1.52 -12.72
C ASP A 316 0.89 -2.59 -11.75
N ASN A 317 2.15 -2.49 -11.28
CA ASN A 317 2.65 -3.45 -10.29
C ASN A 317 1.98 -3.27 -8.92
N VAL A 318 1.52 -2.06 -8.59
CA VAL A 318 0.73 -1.78 -7.37
C VAL A 318 -0.71 -2.27 -7.53
N LYS A 319 -1.24 -2.32 -8.76
CA LYS A 319 -2.59 -2.85 -9.03
C LYS A 319 -2.76 -4.34 -8.68
N THR A 320 -1.68 -5.10 -8.49
CA THR A 320 -1.77 -6.49 -8.04
C THR A 320 -2.46 -6.63 -6.68
N ASP A 321 -2.44 -5.60 -5.84
CA ASP A 321 -3.16 -5.58 -4.56
C ASP A 321 -4.70 -5.53 -4.74
N TYR A 322 -5.22 -5.12 -5.91
CA TYR A 322 -6.66 -5.25 -6.23
C TYR A 322 -7.09 -6.71 -6.28
N GLY A 323 -6.26 -7.59 -6.86
CA GLY A 323 -6.55 -9.01 -6.94
C GLY A 323 -6.68 -9.64 -5.54
N ARG A 324 -5.90 -9.13 -4.58
CA ARG A 324 -5.96 -9.54 -3.17
C ARG A 324 -7.18 -8.97 -2.47
N LEU A 325 -7.49 -7.69 -2.68
CA LEU A 325 -8.70 -7.07 -2.14
C LEU A 325 -9.96 -7.86 -2.55
N ASN A 326 -10.07 -8.24 -3.83
CA ASN A 326 -11.16 -9.07 -4.35
C ASN A 326 -11.35 -10.38 -3.56
N ARG A 327 -10.24 -11.05 -3.22
CA ARG A 327 -10.27 -12.32 -2.48
C ARG A 327 -10.64 -12.11 -1.00
N LEU A 328 -10.13 -11.07 -0.37
CA LEU A 328 -10.45 -10.73 1.03
C LEU A 328 -11.92 -10.31 1.21
N THR A 329 -12.56 -9.81 0.16
CA THR A 329 -13.97 -9.40 0.14
C THR A 329 -14.92 -10.48 -0.40
N MET A 330 -14.50 -11.75 -0.44
CA MET A 330 -15.37 -12.84 -0.94
C MET A 330 -16.55 -13.13 -0.01
N ASN A 331 -16.43 -12.86 1.28
CA ASN A 331 -17.55 -12.93 2.20
C ASN A 331 -18.33 -11.60 2.25
N GLU A 332 -19.64 -11.69 2.46
CA GLU A 332 -20.53 -10.53 2.44
C GLU A 332 -20.28 -9.53 3.59
N GLU A 333 -19.74 -10.00 4.72
CA GLU A 333 -19.43 -9.16 5.88
C GLU A 333 -18.28 -8.19 5.58
N ASN A 334 -17.15 -8.70 5.08
CA ASN A 334 -15.99 -7.91 4.66
C ASN A 334 -16.36 -6.98 3.50
N LYS A 335 -17.21 -7.43 2.58
CA LYS A 335 -17.71 -6.59 1.49
C LYS A 335 -18.54 -5.42 2.03
N ALA A 336 -19.51 -5.68 2.92
CA ALA A 336 -20.32 -4.63 3.53
C ALA A 336 -19.48 -3.66 4.37
N LEU A 337 -18.49 -4.19 5.10
CA LEU A 337 -17.53 -3.37 5.84
C LEU A 337 -16.73 -2.46 4.91
N LEU A 338 -16.22 -3.01 3.80
CA LEU A 338 -15.46 -2.23 2.83
C LEU A 338 -16.33 -1.14 2.19
N GLU A 339 -17.57 -1.46 1.80
CA GLU A 339 -18.53 -0.47 1.29
C GLU A 339 -18.74 0.66 2.31
N ARG A 340 -18.85 0.34 3.61
CA ARG A 340 -18.95 1.33 4.69
C ARG A 340 -17.70 2.21 4.78
N ILE A 341 -16.50 1.63 4.71
CA ILE A 341 -15.23 2.37 4.73
C ILE A 341 -15.13 3.33 3.54
N ILE A 342 -15.51 2.89 2.33
CA ILE A 342 -15.48 3.73 1.13
C ILE A 342 -16.48 4.89 1.27
N LYS A 343 -17.66 4.60 1.81
CA LYS A 343 -18.75 5.57 1.97
C LYS A 343 -18.46 6.65 3.01
N GLU A 344 -17.87 6.25 4.13
CA GLU A 344 -17.53 7.13 5.24
C GLU A 344 -16.10 7.68 5.13
N GLU A 345 -15.37 7.30 4.07
CA GLU A 345 -13.95 7.60 3.82
C GLU A 345 -12.99 7.23 4.97
N GLY A 346 -13.44 6.32 5.84
CA GLY A 346 -12.71 5.89 7.02
C GLY A 346 -13.56 5.03 7.97
N ILE A 347 -12.96 4.71 9.12
CA ILE A 347 -13.56 3.89 10.17
C ILE A 347 -12.85 4.11 11.51
N VAL A 348 -13.59 4.00 12.61
CA VAL A 348 -13.01 3.90 13.96
C VAL A 348 -12.74 2.44 14.25
N ALA A 349 -11.48 2.09 14.52
CA ALA A 349 -11.08 0.72 14.82
C ALA A 349 -9.71 0.67 15.50
N GLU A 350 -9.44 -0.41 16.24
CA GLU A 350 -8.09 -0.72 16.70
C GLU A 350 -7.28 -1.44 15.61
N ILE A 351 -5.95 -1.35 15.69
CA ILE A 351 -5.03 -2.10 14.81
C ILE A 351 -4.50 -3.30 15.58
N VAL A 352 -4.86 -4.49 15.11
CA VAL A 352 -4.40 -5.76 15.65
C VAL A 352 -2.91 -5.94 15.29
N THR A 353 -2.07 -6.15 16.30
CA THR A 353 -0.60 -6.21 16.13
C THR A 353 -0.03 -7.60 15.92
N LYS A 354 -0.85 -8.62 16.17
CA LYS A 354 -0.53 -10.03 15.98
C LYS A 354 -1.78 -10.77 15.52
N PHE A 355 -1.61 -11.54 14.45
CA PHE A 355 -2.73 -12.22 13.80
C PHE A 355 -2.62 -13.71 14.08
N SER A 356 -3.67 -14.25 14.66
CA SER A 356 -3.94 -15.69 14.64
C SER A 356 -4.92 -15.99 13.52
N PHE A 357 -4.59 -16.97 12.68
CA PHE A 357 -5.42 -17.32 11.53
C PHE A 357 -6.87 -17.70 11.91
N ASP A 358 -7.10 -18.25 13.10
CA ASP A 358 -8.44 -18.65 13.55
C ASP A 358 -9.45 -17.49 13.60
N ARG A 359 -8.96 -16.25 13.63
CA ARG A 359 -9.74 -15.01 13.67
C ARG A 359 -9.63 -14.21 12.37
N MET A 360 -9.14 -14.80 11.29
CA MET A 360 -8.91 -14.06 10.03
C MET A 360 -10.19 -13.51 9.38
N TYR A 361 -11.34 -14.03 9.77
CA TYR A 361 -12.65 -13.57 9.32
C TYR A 361 -13.27 -12.52 10.26
N ASP A 362 -12.60 -12.17 11.36
CA ASP A 362 -13.08 -11.14 12.29
C ASP A 362 -12.96 -9.75 11.64
N GLU A 363 -13.94 -8.87 11.91
CA GLU A 363 -14.01 -7.52 11.35
C GLU A 363 -12.72 -6.72 11.60
N GLU A 364 -12.20 -6.78 12.84
CA GLU A 364 -10.97 -6.10 13.26
C GLU A 364 -9.75 -6.53 12.46
N TYR A 365 -9.72 -7.78 12.02
CA TYR A 365 -8.60 -8.36 11.28
C TYR A 365 -8.62 -7.87 9.84
N PHE A 366 -9.80 -7.86 9.21
CA PHE A 366 -9.93 -7.30 7.87
C PHE A 366 -9.54 -5.82 7.84
N ILE A 367 -9.99 -5.01 8.81
CA ILE A 367 -9.59 -3.60 8.93
C ILE A 367 -8.06 -3.47 9.10
N SER A 368 -7.47 -4.28 9.98
CA SER A 368 -6.03 -4.26 10.22
C SER A 368 -5.23 -4.69 8.96
N LEU A 369 -5.72 -5.67 8.19
CA LEU A 369 -5.12 -6.05 6.90
C LEU A 369 -5.13 -4.88 5.91
N LEU A 370 -6.24 -4.15 5.80
CA LEU A 370 -6.31 -2.95 4.94
C LEU A 370 -5.26 -1.91 5.37
N PHE A 371 -5.03 -1.73 6.67
CA PHE A 371 -3.96 -0.87 7.18
C PHE A 371 -2.55 -1.36 6.78
N TYR A 372 -2.24 -2.64 7.01
CA TYR A 372 -0.93 -3.20 6.66
C TYR A 372 -0.65 -3.26 5.15
N MET A 373 -1.70 -3.39 4.35
CA MET A 373 -1.64 -3.29 2.88
C MET A 373 -1.49 -1.85 2.37
N GLY A 374 -1.61 -0.83 3.25
CA GLY A 374 -1.54 0.58 2.85
C GLY A 374 -2.82 1.07 2.15
N LEU A 375 -3.94 0.39 2.35
CA LEU A 375 -5.26 0.80 1.87
C LEU A 375 -5.99 1.68 2.89
N LEU A 376 -5.63 1.54 4.17
CA LEU A 376 -5.98 2.45 5.26
C LEU A 376 -4.72 2.98 5.93
N THR A 377 -4.86 4.11 6.62
CA THR A 377 -3.82 4.70 7.45
C THR A 377 -4.42 5.43 8.65
N ILE A 378 -3.61 5.75 9.64
CA ILE A 378 -4.04 6.49 10.82
C ILE A 378 -4.26 7.96 10.44
N LYS A 379 -5.51 8.44 10.60
CA LYS A 379 -5.87 9.84 10.36
C LYS A 379 -5.81 10.66 11.65
N ASP A 380 -6.39 10.14 12.73
CA ASP A 380 -6.40 10.82 14.02
C ASP A 380 -6.39 9.81 15.18
N TYR A 381 -5.96 10.28 16.35
CA TYR A 381 -6.04 9.54 17.60
C TYR A 381 -6.32 10.50 18.75
N ARG A 382 -7.58 10.53 19.22
CA ARG A 382 -8.03 11.42 20.30
C ARG A 382 -8.95 10.67 21.24
N TYR A 383 -8.87 10.96 22.53
CA TYR A 383 -9.74 10.36 23.55
C TYR A 383 -9.75 8.81 23.54
N ASN A 384 -8.60 8.19 23.22
CA ASN A 384 -8.46 6.74 22.99
C ASN A 384 -9.25 6.18 21.80
N ILE A 385 -9.77 7.01 20.92
CA ILE A 385 -10.44 6.63 19.68
C ILE A 385 -9.41 6.75 18.55
N LEU A 386 -9.17 5.64 17.85
CA LEU A 386 -8.30 5.58 16.69
C LEU A 386 -9.14 5.64 15.42
N GLU A 387 -8.92 6.70 14.64
CA GLU A 387 -9.58 6.91 13.35
C GLU A 387 -8.64 6.51 12.23
N LEU A 388 -9.07 5.53 11.44
CA LEU A 388 -8.42 5.10 10.21
C LEU A 388 -9.15 5.72 9.02
N GLY A 389 -8.40 6.06 7.97
CA GLY A 389 -8.98 6.61 6.75
C GLY A 389 -8.16 6.27 5.51
N ILE A 390 -8.73 6.57 4.35
CA ILE A 390 -8.08 6.31 3.07
C ILE A 390 -6.88 7.27 2.91
N PRO A 391 -5.65 6.77 2.63
CA PRO A 391 -4.43 7.59 2.68
C PRO A 391 -4.46 8.82 1.78
N ASN A 392 -4.71 8.63 0.49
CA ASN A 392 -4.61 9.65 -0.56
C ASN A 392 -5.59 9.39 -1.72
N TYR A 393 -5.59 10.31 -2.69
CA TYR A 393 -6.48 10.28 -3.83
C TYR A 393 -6.31 9.03 -4.70
N VAL A 394 -5.09 8.50 -4.84
CA VAL A 394 -4.85 7.31 -5.65
C VAL A 394 -5.47 6.07 -5.01
N ILE A 395 -5.35 5.91 -3.69
CA ILE A 395 -6.05 4.82 -2.99
C ILE A 395 -7.57 5.01 -3.04
N LYS A 396 -8.11 6.24 -2.96
CA LYS A 396 -9.54 6.51 -3.15
C LYS A 396 -10.03 6.07 -4.53
N THR A 397 -9.29 6.43 -5.58
CA THR A 397 -9.59 6.04 -6.96
C THR A 397 -9.62 4.53 -7.10
N MET A 398 -8.67 3.83 -6.49
CA MET A 398 -8.66 2.36 -6.47
C MET A 398 -9.93 1.77 -5.84
N TYR A 399 -10.41 2.32 -4.73
CA TYR A 399 -11.65 1.86 -4.12
C TYR A 399 -12.87 2.11 -5.00
N TRP A 400 -12.96 3.27 -5.66
CA TRP A 400 -14.06 3.58 -6.58
C TRP A 400 -14.05 2.69 -7.82
N GLU A 401 -12.88 2.44 -8.41
CA GLU A 401 -12.74 1.49 -9.53
C GLU A 401 -13.13 0.07 -9.13
N TYR A 402 -12.67 -0.39 -7.95
CA TYR A 402 -13.04 -1.68 -7.40
C TYR A 402 -14.57 -1.79 -7.24
N PHE A 403 -15.19 -0.78 -6.63
CA PHE A 403 -16.63 -0.74 -6.42
C PHE A 403 -17.40 -0.76 -7.75
N GLY A 404 -16.98 0.04 -8.74
CA GLY A 404 -17.60 0.09 -10.06
C GLY A 404 -17.53 -1.25 -10.80
N ARG A 405 -16.38 -1.94 -10.74
CA ARG A 405 -16.23 -3.28 -11.32
C ARG A 405 -17.15 -4.28 -10.66
N LYS A 406 -17.21 -4.32 -9.32
CA LYS A 406 -18.11 -5.21 -8.59
C LYS A 406 -19.58 -4.95 -8.89
N LEU A 407 -19.98 -3.68 -8.89
CA LEU A 407 -21.34 -3.29 -9.24
C LEU A 407 -21.71 -3.79 -10.64
N LYS A 408 -20.79 -3.65 -11.61
CA LYS A 408 -20.97 -4.10 -13.00
C LYS A 408 -21.08 -5.63 -13.09
N GLU A 409 -20.17 -6.36 -12.46
CA GLU A 409 -20.10 -7.83 -12.48
C GLU A 409 -21.34 -8.46 -11.85
N GLU A 410 -21.72 -8.01 -10.64
CA GLU A 410 -22.81 -8.62 -9.86
C GLU A 410 -24.19 -8.34 -10.45
N ASN A 411 -24.35 -7.19 -11.10
CA ASN A 411 -25.64 -6.77 -11.67
C ASN A 411 -25.72 -6.95 -13.19
N ASN A 412 -24.71 -7.61 -13.80
CA ASN A 412 -24.63 -7.82 -15.26
C ASN A 412 -24.88 -6.52 -16.07
N ILE A 413 -24.29 -5.41 -15.61
CA ILE A 413 -24.50 -4.10 -16.23
C ILE A 413 -23.82 -4.08 -17.61
N LYS A 414 -24.60 -3.89 -18.66
CA LYS A 414 -24.13 -3.86 -20.05
C LYS A 414 -24.13 -2.44 -20.60
N TYR A 415 -22.94 -1.93 -20.89
CA TYR A 415 -22.72 -0.67 -21.59
C TYR A 415 -21.41 -0.70 -22.37
N GLU A 416 -21.34 0.12 -23.41
CA GLU A 416 -20.10 0.37 -24.15
C GLU A 416 -19.29 1.46 -23.43
N MET A 417 -17.98 1.26 -23.27
CA MET A 417 -17.12 2.27 -22.64
C MET A 417 -17.13 3.62 -23.39
N LEU A 418 -17.42 3.59 -24.70
CA LEU A 418 -17.54 4.79 -25.51
C LEU A 418 -18.74 5.67 -25.10
N GLU A 419 -19.86 5.07 -24.67
CA GLU A 419 -21.05 5.83 -24.25
C GLU A 419 -20.75 6.69 -23.02
N ILE A 420 -20.13 6.10 -21.99
CA ILE A 420 -19.76 6.81 -20.77
C ILE A 420 -18.67 7.85 -21.04
N ALA A 421 -17.65 7.51 -21.84
CA ALA A 421 -16.59 8.43 -22.20
C ALA A 421 -17.13 9.65 -22.95
N LYS A 422 -18.08 9.44 -23.88
CA LYS A 422 -18.76 10.53 -24.60
C LYS A 422 -19.57 11.42 -23.65
N ALA A 423 -20.31 10.84 -22.71
CA ALA A 423 -21.09 11.62 -21.75
C ALA A 423 -20.19 12.49 -20.84
N ILE A 424 -19.05 11.96 -20.38
CA ILE A 424 -18.07 12.73 -19.60
C ILE A 424 -17.39 13.80 -20.48
N TRP A 425 -17.13 13.50 -21.75
CA TRP A 425 -16.59 14.48 -22.70
C TRP A 425 -17.57 15.65 -22.91
N GLU A 426 -18.86 15.39 -23.08
CA GLU A 426 -19.89 16.43 -23.21
C GLU A 426 -19.97 17.31 -21.95
N MET A 427 -19.78 16.73 -20.75
CA MET A 427 -19.65 17.52 -19.52
C MET A 427 -18.47 18.50 -19.60
N ALA A 428 -17.31 18.03 -20.07
CA ALA A 428 -16.05 18.77 -20.07
C ALA A 428 -15.93 19.84 -21.14
N PHE A 429 -16.47 19.60 -22.33
CA PHE A 429 -16.27 20.47 -23.49
C PHE A 429 -17.53 21.19 -23.94
N GLU A 430 -18.72 20.67 -23.61
CA GLU A 430 -20.00 21.29 -23.96
C GLU A 430 -20.77 21.81 -22.73
N GLY A 431 -20.33 21.47 -21.52
CA GLY A 431 -21.01 21.89 -20.30
C GLY A 431 -22.38 21.24 -20.13
N LYS A 432 -22.54 19.98 -20.56
CA LYS A 432 -23.80 19.22 -20.48
C LYS A 432 -23.66 17.97 -19.62
N ILE A 433 -24.31 17.94 -18.45
CA ILE A 433 -24.25 16.80 -17.52
C ILE A 433 -25.40 15.80 -17.69
N LYS A 434 -26.52 16.24 -18.31
CA LYS A 434 -27.72 15.43 -18.52
C LYS A 434 -27.46 14.02 -19.06
N ASN A 435 -26.58 13.85 -20.05
CA ASN A 435 -26.33 12.54 -20.67
C ASN A 435 -25.59 11.59 -19.74
N PHE A 436 -24.67 12.09 -18.90
CA PHE A 436 -24.00 11.30 -17.88
C PHE A 436 -24.98 10.83 -16.81
N ILE A 437 -25.84 11.72 -16.28
CA ILE A 437 -26.85 11.34 -15.29
C ILE A 437 -27.89 10.40 -15.89
N LYS A 438 -28.32 10.63 -17.14
CA LYS A 438 -29.22 9.71 -17.85
C LYS A 438 -28.60 8.32 -17.96
N PHE A 439 -27.33 8.23 -18.33
CA PHE A 439 -26.61 6.97 -18.39
C PHE A 439 -26.61 6.27 -17.03
N ILE A 440 -26.22 6.97 -15.96
CA ILE A 440 -26.19 6.40 -14.61
C ILE A 440 -27.59 5.94 -14.19
N SER A 441 -28.63 6.75 -14.38
CA SER A 441 -29.99 6.37 -14.03
C SER A 441 -30.49 5.16 -14.83
N GLU A 442 -30.36 5.18 -16.16
CA GLU A 442 -31.00 4.19 -17.03
C GLU A 442 -30.21 2.89 -17.18
N LYS A 443 -28.88 2.96 -17.16
CA LYS A 443 -28.00 1.81 -17.41
C LYS A 443 -27.45 1.22 -16.13
N VAL A 444 -27.25 2.02 -15.10
CA VAL A 444 -26.68 1.56 -13.82
C VAL A 444 -27.79 1.36 -12.80
N LEU A 445 -28.42 2.44 -12.35
CA LEU A 445 -29.38 2.38 -11.24
C LEU A 445 -30.59 1.51 -11.57
N LYS A 446 -31.23 1.66 -12.74
CA LYS A 446 -32.39 0.85 -13.17
C LYS A 446 -32.12 -0.66 -13.26
N VAL A 447 -30.87 -1.08 -13.40
CA VAL A 447 -30.52 -2.51 -13.52
C VAL A 447 -30.34 -3.18 -12.15
N LEU A 448 -30.01 -2.42 -11.10
CA LEU A 448 -29.76 -2.96 -9.75
C LEU A 448 -30.96 -3.74 -9.19
N SER A 449 -30.79 -4.64 -8.22
CA SER A 449 -31.94 -5.30 -7.60
C SER A 449 -32.80 -4.29 -6.82
N ASN A 450 -34.11 -4.55 -6.69
CA ASN A 450 -34.93 -3.78 -5.75
C ASN A 450 -34.42 -3.93 -4.31
N ARG A 451 -33.75 -5.03 -3.97
CA ARG A 451 -33.10 -5.21 -2.67
C ARG A 451 -31.94 -4.24 -2.46
N ASP A 452 -31.23 -3.84 -3.52
CA ASP A 452 -30.11 -2.90 -3.42
C ASP A 452 -30.58 -1.48 -3.07
N THR A 453 -31.85 -1.14 -3.36
CA THR A 453 -32.43 0.16 -3.01
C THR A 453 -32.49 0.41 -1.51
N ILE A 454 -32.35 -0.64 -0.69
CA ILE A 454 -32.20 -0.51 0.78
C ILE A 454 -30.94 0.27 1.13
N LYS A 455 -29.86 0.11 0.34
CA LYS A 455 -28.58 0.81 0.53
C LYS A 455 -28.60 2.24 -0.01
N PHE A 456 -29.62 2.63 -0.78
CA PHE A 456 -29.60 3.90 -1.48
C PHE A 456 -29.82 5.06 -0.51
N ASP A 457 -28.80 5.90 -0.44
CA ASP A 457 -28.83 7.27 0.07
C ASP A 457 -27.91 8.15 -0.80
N GLU A 458 -27.78 9.42 -0.45
CA GLU A 458 -26.96 10.38 -1.21
C GLU A 458 -25.51 9.92 -1.33
N LYS A 459 -24.93 9.38 -0.25
CA LYS A 459 -23.55 8.88 -0.24
C LYS A 459 -23.38 7.65 -1.14
N TYR A 460 -24.31 6.69 -1.12
CA TYR A 460 -24.24 5.51 -1.99
C TYR A 460 -24.33 5.90 -3.47
N ILE A 461 -25.24 6.81 -3.82
CA ILE A 461 -25.33 7.35 -5.19
C ILE A 461 -24.05 8.09 -5.59
N LYS A 462 -23.47 8.87 -4.68
CA LYS A 462 -22.17 9.54 -4.90
C LYS A 462 -21.05 8.57 -5.23
N ILE A 463 -20.92 7.45 -4.50
CA ILE A 463 -19.91 6.41 -4.79
C ILE A 463 -20.14 5.80 -6.18
N ILE A 464 -21.40 5.55 -6.55
CA ILE A 464 -21.73 5.09 -7.91
C ILE A 464 -21.23 6.13 -8.92
N LEU A 465 -21.54 7.41 -8.77
CA LEU A 465 -21.09 8.45 -9.69
C LEU A 465 -19.55 8.48 -9.80
N PHE A 466 -18.83 8.43 -8.68
CA PHE A 466 -17.36 8.39 -8.69
C PHE A 466 -16.79 7.16 -9.39
N SER A 467 -17.39 5.98 -9.19
CA SER A 467 -16.93 4.75 -9.84
C SER A 467 -16.99 4.79 -11.37
N TYR A 468 -17.87 5.61 -11.95
CA TYR A 468 -17.96 5.83 -13.39
C TYR A 468 -17.18 7.06 -13.86
N LEU A 469 -17.10 8.14 -13.06
CA LEU A 469 -16.30 9.33 -13.38
C LEU A 469 -14.81 9.00 -13.47
N THR A 470 -14.31 8.15 -12.57
CA THR A 470 -12.90 7.73 -12.52
C THR A 470 -12.48 6.79 -13.65
N MET A 471 -13.42 6.33 -14.47
CA MET A 471 -13.11 5.61 -15.72
C MET A 471 -12.51 6.53 -16.80
N SER A 472 -12.54 7.85 -16.59
CA SER A 472 -11.97 8.87 -17.47
C SER A 472 -10.96 9.71 -16.71
N ASN A 473 -9.89 10.12 -17.39
CA ASN A 473 -8.89 11.04 -16.86
C ASN A 473 -9.25 12.53 -17.09
N ILE A 474 -10.50 12.84 -17.48
CA ILE A 474 -10.95 14.21 -17.76
C ILE A 474 -11.07 15.04 -16.48
N TYR A 475 -11.56 14.42 -15.41
CA TYR A 475 -11.78 15.07 -14.13
C TYR A 475 -11.05 14.35 -13.01
N LYS A 476 -10.71 15.12 -11.98
CA LYS A 476 -10.37 14.65 -10.65
C LYS A 476 -11.59 14.86 -9.74
N PRO A 477 -12.43 13.85 -9.48
CA PRO A 477 -13.62 14.03 -8.63
C PRO A 477 -13.22 14.19 -7.16
N ILE A 478 -13.72 15.25 -6.53
CA ILE A 478 -13.48 15.55 -5.11
C ILE A 478 -14.81 15.45 -4.36
N SER A 479 -14.82 14.64 -3.31
CA SER A 479 -15.93 14.41 -2.38
C SER A 479 -15.93 15.44 -1.26
N GLU A 480 -17.10 15.94 -0.87
CA GLU A 480 -17.28 16.81 0.31
C GLU A 480 -16.29 17.99 0.33
N LYS A 481 -16.18 18.72 -0.79
CA LYS A 481 -15.23 19.84 -0.89
C LYS A 481 -15.66 20.95 0.08
N GLU A 482 -14.87 21.17 1.11
CA GLU A 482 -15.10 22.25 2.08
C GLU A 482 -14.96 23.63 1.43
N THR A 483 -15.90 24.51 1.75
CA THR A 483 -15.95 25.92 1.36
C THR A 483 -16.52 26.75 2.51
N GLU A 484 -16.42 28.08 2.42
CA GLU A 484 -17.10 28.99 3.34
C GLU A 484 -18.63 28.78 3.39
N GLY A 485 -19.21 28.23 2.32
CA GLY A 485 -20.65 27.99 2.19
C GLY A 485 -21.11 26.61 2.68
N GLY A 486 -20.20 25.75 3.16
CA GLY A 486 -20.47 24.35 3.54
C GLY A 486 -19.64 23.36 2.71
N TYR A 487 -20.14 22.13 2.57
CA TYR A 487 -19.48 21.03 1.86
C TYR A 487 -20.21 20.73 0.55
N ILE A 488 -19.50 20.80 -0.57
CA ILE A 488 -20.05 20.43 -1.89
C ILE A 488 -19.97 18.91 -2.03
N ASP A 489 -21.10 18.27 -2.34
CA ASP A 489 -21.16 16.81 -2.47
C ASP A 489 -20.13 16.25 -3.45
N ILE A 490 -20.11 16.82 -4.67
CA ILE A 490 -19.12 16.49 -5.70
C ILE A 490 -18.61 17.76 -6.37
N TYR A 491 -17.29 17.96 -6.32
CA TYR A 491 -16.59 18.91 -7.18
C TYR A 491 -15.78 18.16 -8.25
N LEU A 492 -16.08 18.39 -9.52
CA LEU A 492 -15.29 17.89 -10.64
C LEU A 492 -14.25 18.93 -11.03
N GLU A 493 -13.08 18.82 -10.43
CA GLU A 493 -11.91 19.59 -10.82
C GLU A 493 -11.35 19.05 -12.14
N LYS A 494 -10.89 19.93 -13.03
CA LYS A 494 -10.19 19.48 -14.24
C LYS A 494 -8.96 18.67 -13.85
N ASP A 495 -8.77 17.52 -14.49
CA ASP A 495 -7.56 16.74 -14.25
C ASP A 495 -6.34 17.49 -14.80
N ILE A 496 -5.25 17.49 -14.04
CA ILE A 496 -4.02 18.16 -14.44
C ILE A 496 -3.39 17.56 -15.71
N ARG A 497 -3.72 16.30 -16.03
CA ARG A 497 -3.33 15.61 -17.27
C ARG A 497 -4.13 16.09 -18.48
N MET A 498 -5.24 16.81 -18.28
CA MET A 498 -6.14 17.29 -19.34
C MET A 498 -6.42 18.79 -19.21
N PRO A 499 -5.42 19.66 -19.45
CA PRO A 499 -5.55 21.11 -19.26
C PRO A 499 -6.58 21.78 -20.20
N ASP A 500 -6.90 21.15 -21.33
CA ASP A 500 -7.84 21.65 -22.34
C ASP A 500 -9.32 21.54 -21.94
N VAL A 501 -9.62 20.85 -20.83
CA VAL A 501 -10.97 20.74 -20.29
C VAL A 501 -11.54 22.13 -20.03
N LYS A 502 -12.68 22.43 -20.66
CA LYS A 502 -13.26 23.77 -20.64
C LYS A 502 -14.01 24.04 -19.35
N TYR A 503 -14.82 23.09 -18.90
CA TYR A 503 -15.74 23.27 -17.78
C TYR A 503 -15.37 22.41 -16.59
N GLU A 504 -15.49 22.99 -15.40
CA GLU A 504 -15.51 22.28 -14.11
C GLU A 504 -16.95 22.23 -13.57
N TRP A 505 -17.24 21.35 -12.60
CA TRP A 505 -18.60 21.20 -12.09
C TRP A 505 -18.70 21.22 -10.57
N LEU A 506 -19.60 22.05 -10.04
CA LEU A 506 -20.17 21.89 -8.70
C LEU A 506 -21.46 21.07 -8.81
N ILE A 507 -21.52 19.92 -8.16
CA ILE A 507 -22.68 19.04 -8.21
C ILE A 507 -23.20 18.85 -6.78
N GLU A 508 -24.44 19.27 -6.56
CA GLU A 508 -25.22 18.96 -5.36
C GLU A 508 -26.10 17.75 -5.67
N LEU A 509 -26.05 16.75 -4.80
CA LEU A 509 -26.80 15.50 -4.94
C LEU A 509 -27.92 15.46 -3.91
N LYS A 510 -29.09 15.01 -4.36
CA LYS A 510 -30.20 14.67 -3.48
C LYS A 510 -30.76 13.31 -3.86
N TYR A 511 -31.08 12.49 -2.87
CA TYR A 511 -31.75 11.21 -3.08
C TYR A 511 -33.07 11.18 -2.31
N VAL A 512 -34.16 10.98 -3.05
CA VAL A 512 -35.52 10.97 -2.50
C VAL A 512 -36.14 9.60 -2.75
N LYS A 513 -36.67 8.98 -1.69
CA LYS A 513 -37.45 7.75 -1.83
C LYS A 513 -38.80 8.07 -2.50
N LYS A 514 -39.37 7.11 -3.25
CA LYS A 514 -40.68 7.31 -3.90
C LYS A 514 -41.81 7.65 -2.92
N SER A 515 -41.72 7.18 -1.67
CA SER A 515 -42.66 7.55 -0.59
C SER A 515 -42.65 9.03 -0.23
N ASP A 516 -41.55 9.73 -0.50
CA ASP A 516 -41.28 11.10 -0.06
C ASP A 516 -41.34 12.11 -1.21
N GLU A 517 -41.91 11.69 -2.35
CA GLU A 517 -42.01 12.49 -3.58
C GLU A 517 -42.71 13.85 -3.35
N LYS A 518 -43.61 13.94 -2.37
CA LYS A 518 -44.28 15.18 -1.97
C LYS A 518 -43.35 16.29 -1.46
N TYR A 519 -42.14 15.97 -1.02
CA TYR A 519 -41.17 16.95 -0.52
C TYR A 519 -40.16 17.41 -1.59
N ILE A 520 -40.28 16.93 -2.83
CA ILE A 520 -39.28 17.18 -3.88
C ILE A 520 -39.12 18.67 -4.19
N GLU A 521 -40.20 19.45 -4.23
CA GLU A 521 -40.11 20.88 -4.54
C GLU A 521 -39.30 21.63 -3.50
N GLU A 522 -39.56 21.40 -2.21
CA GLU A 522 -38.79 21.99 -1.11
C GLU A 522 -37.31 21.57 -1.13
N ILE A 523 -37.03 20.29 -1.42
CA ILE A 523 -35.66 19.77 -1.56
C ILE A 523 -34.93 20.45 -2.72
N ILE A 524 -35.62 20.69 -3.84
CA ILE A 524 -35.04 21.37 -5.00
C ILE A 524 -34.70 22.83 -4.67
N GLU A 525 -35.59 23.55 -4.00
CA GLU A 525 -35.33 24.95 -3.61
C GLU A 525 -34.09 25.05 -2.71
N LYS A 526 -34.02 24.23 -1.65
CA LYS A 526 -32.86 24.19 -0.76
C LYS A 526 -31.56 23.83 -1.50
N GLY A 527 -31.61 22.84 -2.37
CA GLY A 527 -30.43 22.44 -3.17
C GLY A 527 -29.94 23.55 -4.10
N LYS A 528 -30.85 24.32 -4.70
CA LYS A 528 -30.48 25.49 -5.53
C LYS A 528 -29.84 26.60 -4.70
N GLU A 529 -30.36 26.86 -3.51
CA GLU A 529 -29.77 27.82 -2.58
C GLU A 529 -28.35 27.41 -2.15
N GLN A 530 -28.14 26.12 -1.84
CA GLN A 530 -26.82 25.58 -1.53
C GLN A 530 -25.83 25.82 -2.67
N LEU A 531 -26.18 25.44 -3.90
CA LEU A 531 -25.33 25.65 -5.08
C LEU A 531 -25.00 27.12 -5.33
N LYS A 532 -25.96 28.02 -5.09
CA LYS A 532 -25.71 29.46 -5.20
C LYS A 532 -24.66 29.90 -4.18
N ARG A 533 -24.77 29.49 -2.92
CA ARG A 533 -23.77 29.80 -1.88
C ARG A 533 -22.39 29.26 -2.24
N TYR A 534 -22.29 28.02 -2.73
CA TYR A 534 -20.99 27.45 -3.12
C TYR A 534 -20.35 28.22 -4.28
N ARG A 535 -21.14 28.60 -5.29
CA ARG A 535 -20.65 29.38 -6.44
C ARG A 535 -20.16 30.78 -6.06
N GLU A 536 -20.71 31.36 -5.00
CA GLU A 536 -20.35 32.68 -4.46
C GLU A 536 -19.16 32.66 -3.48
N SER A 537 -18.72 31.47 -3.04
CA SER A 537 -17.55 31.33 -2.15
C SER A 537 -16.26 31.85 -2.80
N MET A 538 -15.29 32.29 -1.98
CA MET A 538 -14.06 32.92 -2.49
C MET A 538 -13.27 32.03 -3.44
N GLN A 539 -13.31 30.71 -3.25
CA GLN A 539 -12.62 29.75 -4.10
C GLN A 539 -13.20 29.66 -5.52
N PHE A 540 -14.50 29.91 -5.68
CA PHE A 540 -15.23 29.64 -6.92
C PHE A 540 -15.80 30.89 -7.59
N LYS A 541 -15.96 32.01 -6.86
CA LYS A 541 -16.58 33.25 -7.37
C LYS A 541 -15.96 33.74 -8.67
N ASP A 542 -14.63 33.66 -8.80
CA ASP A 542 -13.87 34.19 -9.94
C ASP A 542 -13.65 33.16 -11.06
N LYS A 543 -14.11 31.90 -10.91
CA LYS A 543 -13.97 30.86 -11.94
C LYS A 543 -15.02 31.04 -13.05
N GLN A 544 -14.56 31.43 -14.25
CA GLN A 544 -15.45 31.72 -15.38
C GLN A 544 -16.17 30.47 -15.94
N ASN A 545 -15.46 29.35 -16.07
CA ASN A 545 -16.02 28.13 -16.68
C ASN A 545 -16.44 27.08 -15.64
N LEU A 546 -17.01 27.53 -14.53
CA LEU A 546 -17.53 26.64 -13.50
C LEU A 546 -19.04 26.49 -13.66
N LYS A 547 -19.48 25.28 -14.02
CA LYS A 547 -20.89 24.89 -14.12
C LYS A 547 -21.41 24.38 -12.78
N LYS A 548 -22.72 24.49 -12.58
CA LYS A 548 -23.38 23.94 -11.39
C LYS A 548 -24.58 23.08 -11.77
N ALA A 549 -24.74 21.97 -11.07
CA ALA A 549 -25.85 21.04 -11.29
C ALA A 549 -26.44 20.60 -9.95
N LEU A 550 -27.76 20.72 -9.81
CA LEU A 550 -28.51 19.98 -8.79
C LEU A 550 -29.05 18.71 -9.45
N VAL A 551 -28.67 17.55 -8.90
CA VAL A 551 -29.15 16.26 -9.36
C VAL A 551 -29.97 15.60 -8.26
N VAL A 552 -31.26 15.43 -8.53
CA VAL A 552 -32.20 14.78 -7.61
C VAL A 552 -32.57 13.41 -8.19
N PHE A 553 -32.11 12.34 -7.56
CA PHE A 553 -32.54 10.97 -7.88
C PHE A 553 -33.79 10.60 -7.08
N ILE A 554 -34.78 10.01 -7.75
CA ILE A 554 -36.08 9.66 -7.16
C ILE A 554 -36.24 8.14 -7.27
N GLY A 555 -35.96 7.45 -6.17
CA GLY A 555 -35.80 6.01 -6.16
C GLY A 555 -34.80 5.54 -7.22
N LYS A 556 -35.15 4.52 -7.98
CA LYS A 556 -34.23 3.82 -8.88
C LYS A 556 -34.29 4.26 -10.36
N GLY A 557 -35.38 4.93 -10.77
CA GLY A 557 -35.70 5.08 -12.19
C GLY A 557 -35.96 6.50 -12.67
N ASP A 558 -36.17 7.44 -11.76
CA ASP A 558 -36.60 8.79 -12.06
C ASP A 558 -35.55 9.76 -11.51
N TYR A 559 -35.32 10.86 -12.22
CA TYR A 559 -34.37 11.88 -11.79
C TYR A 559 -34.78 13.26 -12.32
N LYS A 560 -34.37 14.32 -11.62
CA LYS A 560 -34.48 15.71 -12.06
C LYS A 560 -33.10 16.35 -12.04
N ILE A 561 -32.81 17.16 -13.05
CA ILE A 561 -31.54 17.89 -13.18
C ILE A 561 -31.86 19.36 -13.39
N PHE A 562 -31.18 20.22 -12.63
CA PHE A 562 -31.20 21.66 -12.82
C PHE A 562 -29.76 22.11 -13.09
N GLU A 563 -29.52 22.59 -14.31
CA GLU A 563 -28.21 23.05 -14.78
C GLU A 563 -28.23 24.57 -14.92
N GLU A 564 -27.16 25.25 -14.47
CA GLU A 564 -26.93 26.69 -14.66
C GLU A 564 -25.48 26.95 -15.11
#